data_AF-A0A1E3SFL4-F1
#
_entry.id   AF-A0A1E3SFL4-F1
#
_cell.length_a   1.000
_cell.length_b   1.000
_cell.length_c   1.000
_cell.angle_alpha   90.00
_cell.angle_beta   90.00
_cell.angle_gamma   90.00
#
_symmetry.space_group_name_H-M   'P 1'
#
loop_
_entity.id
_entity.type
_entity.pdbx_description
1 polymer ?
#
loop_
_entity_poly.entity_id
_entity_poly.type
_entity_poly.pdbx_seq_one_letter_code
_entity_poly.pdbx_strand_id
1 'polypeptide(L)'
;MTAQVESAWPDHPDYRIDVTRYPHTGQVWHGDVLVAESDRCLLVTESDHDDRLYFPESDVRWDLFVPSDHSTVCPFKGRASYWTLSAADPAVENVVWAYRTPLPEVAGIAGYVSFYDDVLRVVVVESWPDGTKVAINFPLWGDADELRRLIDVEPAGDGRFTGPAHGPTRRNVVEGGQLLGEAIVAASKTFPAQRVTSASMIFTKAASFDAPVDLTVDVLRRGKSFSSAEVRITQHGKLRSAGIVLADSGARDVIRATEGMPDVPGPDAAVAFPGFGMTGREIRVVDAAYDPDPDRIGPPVINVWVRFREGPRDRSLQAALLAQSTTHWIIAAGMRPHRGFGEARAHITLSTGIMKADIAFHDDVDIADWLLYTNHAFWAGRGLVQGDGRVFTRDGRLAASYTVQAMIRDFAADPAAIGHDSRTAM
;
A
#
# COMPACT_ATOMS: atom_id res chain seq x y z
N MET A 1 -45.92 -13.11 3.59
CA MET A 1 -45.43 -12.86 4.96
C MET A 1 -43.94 -13.15 4.96
N THR A 2 -43.11 -12.11 4.83
CA THR A 2 -41.66 -12.24 4.89
C THR A 2 -41.28 -12.57 6.33
N ALA A 3 -40.61 -13.71 6.55
CA ALA A 3 -40.08 -14.07 7.86
C ALA A 3 -39.19 -12.93 8.38
N GLN A 4 -39.52 -12.43 9.56
CA GLN A 4 -38.77 -11.38 10.26
C GLN A 4 -37.39 -11.96 10.61
N VAL A 5 -36.32 -11.26 10.23
CA VAL A 5 -34.95 -11.69 10.55
C VAL A 5 -34.73 -11.50 12.05
N GLU A 6 -34.36 -12.57 12.76
CA GLU A 6 -34.00 -12.51 14.17
C GLU A 6 -32.64 -11.83 14.33
N SER A 7 -32.57 -10.82 15.20
CA SER A 7 -31.36 -10.03 15.45
C SER A 7 -30.40 -10.80 16.34
N ALA A 8 -29.15 -10.97 15.90
CA ALA A 8 -28.10 -11.58 16.72
C ALA A 8 -27.36 -10.56 17.61
N TRP A 9 -27.69 -9.27 17.54
CA TRP A 9 -27.08 -8.24 18.38
C TRP A 9 -27.11 -8.54 19.89
N PRO A 10 -28.21 -9.08 20.48
CA PRO A 10 -28.24 -9.40 21.91
C PRO A 10 -27.26 -10.51 22.33
N ASP A 11 -26.98 -11.45 21.44
CA ASP A 11 -26.12 -12.62 21.72
C ASP A 11 -24.64 -12.36 21.41
N HIS A 12 -24.34 -11.25 20.73
CA HIS A 12 -22.99 -10.87 20.31
C HIS A 12 -22.64 -9.44 20.77
N PRO A 13 -22.50 -9.21 22.09
CA PRO A 13 -22.33 -7.88 22.66
C PRO A 13 -21.02 -7.19 22.25
N ASP A 14 -20.05 -7.90 21.68
CA ASP A 14 -18.78 -7.37 21.19
C ASP A 14 -18.74 -7.12 19.68
N TYR A 15 -19.75 -7.58 18.93
CA TYR A 15 -19.82 -7.36 17.48
C TYR A 15 -20.15 -5.89 17.20
N ARG A 16 -19.42 -5.27 16.26
CA ARG A 16 -19.58 -3.85 15.92
C ARG A 16 -19.81 -3.69 14.43
N ILE A 17 -20.72 -2.77 14.11
CA ILE A 17 -20.91 -2.21 12.77
C ILE A 17 -20.97 -0.70 12.95
N ASP A 18 -19.92 -0.02 12.53
CA ASP A 18 -19.84 1.43 12.57
C ASP A 18 -20.17 1.99 11.19
N VAL A 19 -21.10 2.95 11.16
CA VAL A 19 -21.55 3.61 9.93
C VAL A 19 -21.24 5.09 10.05
N THR A 20 -20.34 5.58 9.21
CA THR A 20 -19.91 6.97 9.21
C THR A 20 -20.00 7.58 7.82
N ARG A 21 -20.12 8.90 7.71
CA ARG A 21 -20.04 9.56 6.42
C ARG A 21 -18.61 9.51 5.91
N TYR A 22 -18.42 9.04 4.68
CA TYR A 22 -17.11 9.03 4.05
C TYR A 22 -16.75 10.42 3.52
N PRO A 23 -15.52 10.94 3.76
CA PRO A 23 -15.17 12.32 3.44
C PRO A 23 -14.80 12.56 1.97
N HIS A 24 -14.57 11.51 1.20
CA HIS A 24 -14.16 11.60 -0.21
C HIS A 24 -15.23 11.07 -1.15
N THR A 25 -15.11 11.41 -2.43
CA THR A 25 -16.01 10.89 -3.46
C THR A 25 -15.72 9.42 -3.72
N GLY A 26 -16.71 8.55 -3.60
CA GLY A 26 -16.63 7.18 -4.08
C GLY A 26 -16.99 7.10 -5.55
N GLN A 27 -16.36 6.20 -6.28
CA GLN A 27 -16.76 5.81 -7.63
C GLN A 27 -16.69 4.29 -7.78
N VAL A 28 -17.55 3.74 -8.63
CA VAL A 28 -17.58 2.32 -8.97
C VAL A 28 -17.53 2.17 -10.48
N TRP A 29 -16.63 1.31 -10.95
CA TRP A 29 -16.36 1.09 -12.37
C TRP A 29 -16.47 -0.38 -12.76
N HIS A 30 -17.02 -0.64 -13.94
CA HIS A 30 -16.91 -1.92 -14.63
C HIS A 30 -16.17 -1.69 -15.96
N GLY A 31 -14.90 -2.10 -16.02
CA GLY A 31 -14.00 -1.66 -17.09
C GLY A 31 -13.91 -0.13 -17.10
N ASP A 32 -14.25 0.49 -18.23
CA ASP A 32 -14.26 1.95 -18.41
C ASP A 32 -15.63 2.59 -18.16
N VAL A 33 -16.64 1.81 -17.74
CA VAL A 33 -18.00 2.29 -17.48
C VAL A 33 -18.15 2.67 -16.01
N LEU A 34 -18.40 3.95 -15.75
CA LEU A 34 -18.80 4.44 -14.42
C LEU A 34 -20.24 4.01 -14.12
N VAL A 35 -20.45 3.26 -13.05
CA VAL A 35 -21.76 2.72 -12.64
C VAL A 35 -22.36 3.45 -11.43
N ALA A 36 -21.54 4.06 -10.58
CA ALA A 36 -21.98 4.90 -9.48
C ALA A 36 -20.89 5.92 -9.11
N GLU A 37 -21.29 7.12 -8.70
CA GLU A 37 -20.39 8.16 -8.17
C GLU A 37 -21.14 8.97 -7.10
N SER A 38 -20.54 9.18 -5.93
CA SER A 38 -21.17 9.97 -4.87
C SER A 38 -20.17 10.59 -3.91
N ASP A 39 -20.43 11.82 -3.46
CA ASP A 39 -19.76 12.50 -2.33
C ASP A 39 -20.57 12.37 -1.01
N ARG A 40 -21.59 11.51 -1.02
CA ARG A 40 -22.46 11.19 0.10
C ARG A 40 -22.34 9.73 0.52
N CYS A 41 -21.26 9.05 0.14
CA CYS A 41 -21.02 7.68 0.55
C CYS A 41 -20.97 7.55 2.09
N LEU A 42 -21.41 6.40 2.58
CA LEU A 42 -21.15 5.95 3.93
C LEU A 42 -19.98 4.95 3.91
N LEU A 43 -19.12 5.02 4.91
CA LEU A 43 -18.17 3.97 5.24
C LEU A 43 -18.82 3.07 6.28
N VAL A 44 -18.88 1.77 5.98
CA VAL A 44 -19.34 0.75 6.91
C VAL A 44 -18.16 -0.13 7.28
N THR A 45 -17.76 -0.06 8.54
CA THR A 45 -16.71 -0.87 9.16
C THR A 45 -17.37 -1.90 10.05
N GLU A 46 -17.06 -3.17 9.85
CA GLU A 46 -17.69 -4.28 10.56
C GLU A 46 -16.64 -5.24 11.11
N SER A 47 -16.87 -5.76 12.32
CA SER A 47 -16.02 -6.77 12.93
C SER A 47 -15.75 -7.94 11.98
N ASP A 48 -14.48 -8.28 11.80
CA ASP A 48 -14.00 -9.39 10.96
C ASP A 48 -14.33 -9.27 9.46
N HIS A 49 -14.68 -8.07 8.96
CA HIS A 49 -14.98 -7.83 7.54
C HIS A 49 -14.17 -6.65 6.98
N ASP A 50 -13.93 -6.69 5.67
CA ASP A 50 -13.36 -5.55 4.96
C ASP A 50 -14.35 -4.38 4.98
N ASP A 51 -13.83 -3.16 5.12
CA ASP A 51 -14.60 -1.94 4.98
C ASP A 51 -15.37 -1.90 3.65
N ARG A 52 -16.57 -1.33 3.70
CA ARG A 52 -17.44 -1.18 2.52
C ARG A 52 -17.93 0.24 2.36
N LEU A 53 -17.90 0.73 1.12
CA LEU A 53 -18.59 1.97 0.75
C LEU A 53 -20.03 1.69 0.36
N TYR A 54 -20.94 2.41 1.01
CA TYR A 54 -22.36 2.41 0.74
C TYR A 54 -22.73 3.70 0.01
N PHE A 55 -23.31 3.58 -1.18
CA PHE A 55 -23.69 4.67 -2.07
C PHE A 55 -25.20 4.92 -1.95
N PRO A 56 -25.68 6.16 -1.91
CA PRO A 56 -27.10 6.43 -2.00
C PRO A 56 -27.69 5.81 -3.27
N GLU A 57 -28.87 5.18 -3.17
CA GLU A 57 -29.53 4.61 -4.36
C GLU A 57 -29.73 5.65 -5.47
N SER A 58 -29.89 6.94 -5.15
CA SER A 58 -30.05 8.00 -6.15
C SER A 58 -28.84 8.23 -7.04
N ASP A 59 -27.65 7.78 -6.60
CA ASP A 59 -26.35 8.09 -7.22
C ASP A 59 -25.83 6.90 -8.05
N VAL A 60 -26.67 5.87 -8.22
CA VAL A 60 -26.39 4.65 -8.98
C VAL A 60 -27.10 4.71 -10.33
N ARG A 61 -26.39 4.32 -11.38
CA ARG A 61 -26.92 4.21 -12.75
C ARG A 61 -27.77 2.95 -12.92
N TRP A 62 -29.00 2.98 -12.41
CA TRP A 62 -29.91 1.84 -12.45
C TRP A 62 -30.30 1.36 -13.85
N ASP A 63 -30.09 2.18 -14.90
CA ASP A 63 -30.25 1.77 -16.30
C ASP A 63 -29.33 0.61 -16.70
N LEU A 64 -28.26 0.37 -15.94
CA LEU A 64 -27.29 -0.69 -16.20
C LEU A 64 -27.63 -2.03 -15.50
N PHE A 65 -28.58 -2.01 -14.57
CA PHE A 65 -28.85 -3.12 -13.66
C PHE A 65 -30.29 -3.63 -13.76
N VAL A 66 -30.47 -4.91 -13.44
CA VAL A 66 -31.80 -5.50 -13.21
C VAL A 66 -31.87 -6.12 -11.81
N PRO A 67 -33.03 -6.05 -11.12
CA PRO A 67 -33.22 -6.76 -9.86
C PRO A 67 -33.02 -8.26 -10.04
N SER A 68 -32.40 -8.89 -9.05
CA SER A 68 -32.25 -10.34 -8.96
C SER A 68 -33.28 -10.92 -7.99
N ASP A 69 -33.73 -12.15 -8.24
CA ASP A 69 -34.52 -12.93 -7.28
C ASP A 69 -33.65 -13.46 -6.12
N HIS A 70 -32.33 -13.30 -6.21
CA HIS A 70 -31.40 -13.67 -5.14
C HIS A 70 -31.57 -12.76 -3.91
N SER A 71 -31.59 -13.38 -2.73
CA SER A 71 -31.55 -12.68 -1.45
C SER A 71 -30.79 -13.50 -0.42
N THR A 72 -30.15 -12.80 0.51
CA THR A 72 -29.43 -13.40 1.65
C THR A 72 -29.94 -12.79 2.94
N VAL A 73 -29.64 -13.44 4.06
CA VAL A 73 -29.97 -12.95 5.40
C VAL A 73 -28.68 -12.80 6.18
N CYS A 74 -28.43 -11.58 6.64
CA CYS A 74 -27.39 -11.27 7.61
C CYS A 74 -28.06 -11.10 8.98
N PRO A 75 -27.61 -11.80 10.04
CA PRO A 75 -28.21 -11.71 11.36
C PRO A 75 -27.99 -10.34 12.04
N PHE A 76 -27.06 -9.52 11.55
CA PHE A 76 -26.76 -8.18 12.09
C PHE A 76 -27.33 -7.03 11.26
N LYS A 77 -27.60 -7.25 9.97
CA LYS A 77 -28.08 -6.19 9.07
C LYS A 77 -29.49 -6.42 8.53
N GLY A 78 -29.98 -7.66 8.52
CA GLY A 78 -31.29 -8.03 7.98
C GLY A 78 -31.20 -8.73 6.63
N ARG A 79 -32.26 -8.63 5.82
CA ARG A 79 -32.35 -9.28 4.50
C ARG A 79 -31.76 -8.39 3.41
N ALA A 80 -30.76 -8.91 2.68
CA ALA A 80 -30.18 -8.23 1.54
C ALA A 80 -30.96 -8.55 0.25
N SER A 81 -31.13 -7.55 -0.60
CA SER A 81 -31.60 -7.66 -1.99
C SER A 81 -30.44 -7.44 -2.94
N TYR A 82 -30.47 -8.08 -4.12
CA TYR A 82 -29.35 -8.05 -5.07
C TYR A 82 -29.76 -7.59 -6.47
N TRP A 83 -28.80 -7.09 -7.23
CA TRP A 83 -28.96 -6.68 -8.64
C TRP A 83 -27.82 -7.20 -9.49
N THR A 84 -28.16 -7.54 -10.74
CA THR A 84 -27.24 -8.04 -11.78
C THR A 84 -26.89 -6.89 -12.73
N LEU A 85 -25.61 -6.73 -13.05
CA LEU A 85 -25.14 -5.82 -14.09
C LEU A 85 -25.44 -6.43 -15.46
N SER A 86 -26.64 -6.16 -15.96
CA SER A 86 -27.14 -6.68 -17.25
C SER A 86 -26.53 -6.01 -18.47
N ALA A 87 -25.93 -4.82 -18.31
CA ALA A 87 -25.29 -4.09 -19.40
C ALA A 87 -23.91 -4.64 -19.78
N ALA A 88 -23.34 -5.55 -18.99
CA ALA A 88 -22.10 -6.25 -19.30
C ALA A 88 -22.37 -7.47 -20.20
N ASP A 89 -21.37 -7.88 -20.99
CA ASP A 89 -21.40 -9.09 -21.81
C ASP A 89 -20.18 -9.99 -21.50
N PRO A 90 -20.37 -11.15 -20.83
CA PRO A 90 -21.63 -11.63 -20.27
C PRO A 90 -22.11 -10.78 -19.09
N ALA A 91 -23.40 -10.87 -18.76
CA ALA A 91 -23.97 -10.19 -17.60
C ALA A 91 -23.27 -10.66 -16.31
N VAL A 92 -23.08 -9.73 -15.37
CA VAL A 92 -22.39 -10.02 -14.09
C VAL A 92 -23.41 -10.06 -12.96
N GLU A 93 -23.67 -11.27 -12.45
CA GLU A 93 -24.77 -11.52 -11.53
C GLU A 93 -24.51 -11.01 -10.10
N ASN A 94 -25.55 -10.45 -9.48
CA ASN A 94 -25.59 -10.13 -8.04
C ASN A 94 -24.46 -9.23 -7.52
N VAL A 95 -23.93 -8.32 -8.36
CA VAL A 95 -22.77 -7.46 -8.02
C VAL A 95 -23.09 -6.26 -7.13
N VAL A 96 -24.38 -5.94 -6.95
CA VAL A 96 -24.85 -4.88 -6.05
C VAL A 96 -25.76 -5.49 -5.01
N TRP A 97 -25.63 -5.08 -3.75
CA TRP A 97 -26.56 -5.45 -2.69
C TRP A 97 -27.01 -4.27 -1.84
N ALA A 98 -28.19 -4.40 -1.25
CA ALA A 98 -28.76 -3.40 -0.36
C ALA A 98 -29.61 -4.04 0.74
N TYR A 99 -29.67 -3.39 1.90
CA TYR A 99 -30.62 -3.73 2.96
C TYR A 99 -31.77 -2.72 2.93
N ARG A 100 -32.86 -3.07 2.24
CA ARG A 100 -34.02 -2.16 2.07
C ARG A 100 -34.76 -1.88 3.38
N THR A 101 -34.80 -2.88 4.25
CA THR A 101 -35.37 -2.80 5.61
C THR A 101 -34.34 -3.34 6.59
N PRO A 102 -33.27 -2.57 6.86
CA PRO A 102 -32.20 -3.00 7.75
C PRO A 102 -32.69 -3.13 9.19
N LEU A 103 -31.97 -3.88 10.02
CA LEU A 103 -32.25 -3.94 11.45
C LEU A 103 -32.05 -2.56 12.12
N PRO A 104 -32.78 -2.24 13.22
CA PRO A 104 -32.73 -0.93 13.87
C PRO A 104 -31.33 -0.41 14.20
N GLU A 105 -30.44 -1.30 14.61
CA GLU A 105 -29.05 -1.02 15.00
C GLU A 105 -28.22 -0.45 13.85
N VAL A 106 -28.58 -0.79 12.60
CA VAL A 106 -27.91 -0.31 11.38
C VAL A 106 -28.88 0.43 10.45
N ALA A 107 -29.94 1.03 11.01
CA ALA A 107 -30.97 1.73 10.22
C ALA A 107 -30.40 2.81 9.28
N GLY A 108 -29.22 3.36 9.59
CA GLY A 108 -28.53 4.37 8.79
C GLY A 108 -28.12 3.92 7.37
N ILE A 109 -28.07 2.62 7.08
CA ILE A 109 -27.75 2.10 5.73
C ILE A 109 -28.99 1.98 4.83
N ALA A 110 -30.19 2.29 5.33
CA ALA A 110 -31.42 2.26 4.54
C ALA A 110 -31.34 3.27 3.39
N GLY A 111 -31.68 2.84 2.16
CA GLY A 111 -31.58 3.67 0.95
C GLY A 111 -30.16 3.78 0.39
N TYR A 112 -29.23 2.96 0.87
CA TYR A 112 -27.89 2.82 0.33
C TYR A 112 -27.63 1.41 -0.19
N VAL A 113 -26.71 1.31 -1.15
CA VAL A 113 -26.26 0.05 -1.76
C VAL A 113 -24.74 -0.06 -1.71
N SER A 114 -24.23 -1.27 -1.71
CA SER A 114 -22.79 -1.54 -1.78
C SER A 114 -22.48 -2.50 -2.94
N PHE A 115 -21.22 -2.55 -3.34
CA PHE A 115 -20.73 -3.23 -4.54
C PHE A 115 -19.65 -4.25 -4.20
N TYR A 116 -19.61 -5.34 -4.96
CA TYR A 116 -18.59 -6.39 -4.80
C TYR A 116 -17.31 -5.99 -5.53
N ASP A 117 -16.23 -5.79 -4.76
CA ASP A 117 -14.95 -5.21 -5.19
C ASP A 117 -14.01 -6.20 -5.89
N ASP A 118 -14.35 -7.50 -5.85
CA ASP A 118 -13.68 -8.56 -6.60
C ASP A 118 -14.06 -8.57 -8.09
N VAL A 119 -15.19 -7.94 -8.44
CA VAL A 119 -15.66 -7.84 -9.84
C VAL A 119 -15.75 -6.39 -10.32
N LEU A 120 -16.13 -5.45 -9.44
CA LEU A 120 -16.22 -4.03 -9.75
C LEU A 120 -15.04 -3.28 -9.13
N ARG A 121 -14.45 -2.37 -9.89
CA ARG A 121 -13.38 -1.51 -9.34
C ARG A 121 -14.02 -0.38 -8.56
N VAL A 122 -13.96 -0.48 -7.23
CA VAL A 122 -14.34 0.60 -6.31
C VAL A 122 -13.12 1.49 -6.07
N VAL A 123 -13.27 2.80 -6.27
CA VAL A 123 -12.21 3.77 -6.01
C VAL A 123 -12.74 4.92 -5.16
N VAL A 124 -11.84 5.53 -4.41
CA VAL A 124 -12.06 6.80 -3.72
C VAL A 124 -11.27 7.89 -4.41
N VAL A 125 -11.87 9.05 -4.58
CA VAL A 125 -11.27 10.21 -5.24
C VAL A 125 -11.03 11.30 -4.20
N GLU A 126 -9.77 11.47 -3.86
CA GLU A 126 -9.30 12.50 -2.94
C GLU A 126 -9.03 13.80 -3.70
N SER A 127 -9.56 14.93 -3.19
CA SER A 127 -9.26 16.25 -3.73
C SER A 127 -8.21 16.93 -2.86
N TRP A 128 -7.07 17.27 -3.42
CA TRP A 128 -5.95 17.91 -2.73
C TRP A 128 -6.10 19.44 -2.75
N PRO A 129 -5.45 20.16 -1.81
CA PRO A 129 -5.50 21.62 -1.76
C PRO A 129 -5.01 22.33 -3.03
N ASP A 130 -4.13 21.69 -3.80
CA ASP A 130 -3.62 22.20 -5.09
C ASP A 130 -4.59 21.97 -6.28
N GLY A 131 -5.77 21.39 -6.03
CA GLY A 131 -6.78 21.05 -7.03
C GLY A 131 -6.58 19.69 -7.70
N THR A 132 -5.51 18.95 -7.37
CA THR A 132 -5.30 17.59 -7.85
C THR A 132 -6.43 16.67 -7.36
N LYS A 133 -6.93 15.81 -8.24
CA LYS A 133 -7.79 14.68 -7.88
C LYS A 133 -7.02 13.39 -8.02
N VAL A 134 -6.90 12.64 -6.93
CA VAL A 134 -6.18 11.36 -6.90
C VAL A 134 -7.19 10.26 -6.65
N ALA A 135 -7.21 9.25 -7.54
CA ALA A 135 -8.04 8.07 -7.39
C ALA A 135 -7.23 6.93 -6.73
N ILE A 136 -7.81 6.25 -5.76
CA ILE A 136 -7.19 5.14 -5.02
C ILE A 136 -8.20 3.98 -4.96
N ASN A 137 -7.75 2.77 -5.24
CA ASN A 137 -8.55 1.55 -5.12
C ASN A 137 -8.94 1.34 -3.66
N PHE A 138 -10.21 1.00 -3.46
CA PHE A 138 -10.80 0.69 -2.17
C PHE A 138 -11.06 -0.83 -2.08
N PRO A 139 -10.94 -1.49 -0.91
CA PRO A 139 -10.68 -0.93 0.42
C PRO A 139 -9.26 -0.37 0.59
N LEU A 140 -9.14 0.63 1.47
CA LEU A 140 -7.87 1.20 1.88
C LEU A 140 -7.29 0.37 3.04
N TRP A 141 -5.96 0.30 3.15
CA TRP A 141 -5.34 -0.14 4.40
C TRP A 141 -5.06 1.06 5.32
N GLY A 142 -4.93 2.27 4.79
CA GLY A 142 -4.67 3.46 5.58
C GLY A 142 -4.44 4.70 4.73
N ASP A 143 -3.74 5.68 5.30
CA ASP A 143 -3.36 6.91 4.62
C ASP A 143 -1.88 7.25 4.87
N ALA A 144 -1.39 8.29 4.20
CA ALA A 144 -0.02 8.76 4.35
C ALA A 144 0.35 9.21 5.77
N ASP A 145 -0.61 9.72 6.55
CA ASP A 145 -0.38 10.14 7.93
C ASP A 145 -0.22 8.93 8.85
N GLU A 146 -1.00 7.88 8.60
CA GLU A 146 -0.88 6.59 9.28
C GLU A 146 0.46 5.92 8.96
N LEU A 147 0.87 5.89 7.68
CA LEU A 147 2.21 5.40 7.32
C LEU A 147 3.31 6.18 8.04
N ARG A 148 3.19 7.52 8.11
CA ARG A 148 4.13 8.36 8.86
C ARG A 148 4.16 7.99 10.33
N ARG A 149 2.99 7.79 10.96
CA ARG A 149 2.89 7.40 12.37
C ARG A 149 3.57 6.05 12.64
N LEU A 150 3.42 5.09 11.74
CA LEU A 150 4.04 3.75 11.86
C LEU A 150 5.57 3.81 11.76
N ILE A 151 6.09 4.67 10.87
CA ILE A 151 7.53 4.83 10.65
C ILE A 151 8.20 5.68 11.74
N ASP A 152 7.46 6.59 12.38
CA ASP A 152 7.98 7.49 13.42
C ASP A 152 8.17 6.79 14.77
N VAL A 153 9.19 5.95 14.88
CA VAL A 153 9.44 5.09 16.04
C VAL A 153 9.67 5.87 17.34
N GLU A 154 8.99 5.50 18.42
CA GLU A 154 9.06 6.22 19.70
C GLU A 154 10.24 5.73 20.56
N PRO A 155 11.02 6.63 21.20
CA PRO A 155 12.08 6.21 22.12
C PRO A 155 11.54 5.41 23.31
N ALA A 156 12.16 4.25 23.58
CA ALA A 156 11.78 3.32 24.65
C ALA A 156 12.91 3.07 25.66
N GLY A 157 13.99 3.87 25.59
CA GLY A 157 15.17 3.77 26.45
C GLY A 157 16.47 3.86 25.65
N ASP A 158 17.60 3.63 26.31
CA ASP A 158 18.92 3.75 25.69
C ASP A 158 19.09 2.81 24.49
N GLY A 159 19.11 3.41 23.29
CA GLY A 159 19.22 2.68 22.03
C GLY A 159 18.01 1.80 21.71
N ARG A 160 16.85 2.02 22.34
CA ARG A 160 15.62 1.25 22.11
C ARG A 160 14.51 2.14 21.60
N PHE A 161 13.72 1.61 20.66
CA PHE A 161 12.58 2.30 20.09
C PHE A 161 11.42 1.33 19.86
N THR A 162 10.20 1.86 19.75
CA THR A 162 9.01 1.10 19.43
C THR A 162 8.32 1.71 18.22
N GLY A 163 8.20 0.94 17.14
CA GLY A 163 7.32 1.25 16.02
C GLY A 163 5.90 0.84 16.38
N PRO A 164 4.90 1.74 16.32
CA PRO A 164 3.56 1.42 16.80
C PRO A 164 2.87 0.39 15.89
N ALA A 165 1.84 -0.28 16.43
CA ALA A 165 0.96 -1.13 15.63
C ALA A 165 0.04 -0.29 14.76
N HIS A 166 -0.33 -0.84 13.60
CA HIS A 166 -1.41 -0.33 12.78
C HIS A 166 -2.76 -0.85 13.30
N GLY A 167 -2.82 -2.15 13.59
CA GLY A 167 -4.05 -2.87 13.96
C GLY A 167 -4.43 -3.91 12.91
N PRO A 168 -5.53 -4.64 13.14
CA PRO A 168 -6.02 -5.65 12.21
C PRO A 168 -6.30 -5.04 10.83
N THR A 169 -5.79 -5.70 9.78
CA THR A 169 -6.02 -5.30 8.39
C THR A 169 -6.04 -6.54 7.50
N ARG A 170 -6.68 -6.42 6.33
CA ARG A 170 -6.83 -7.53 5.37
C ARG A 170 -5.50 -8.17 4.99
N ARG A 171 -4.47 -7.36 4.72
CA ARG A 171 -3.11 -7.84 4.43
C ARG A 171 -2.21 -7.61 5.64
N ASN A 172 -2.11 -8.62 6.49
CA ASN A 172 -1.39 -8.52 7.75
C ASN A 172 0.12 -8.79 7.62
N VAL A 173 0.79 -8.01 6.76
CA VAL A 173 2.24 -8.10 6.53
C VAL A 173 2.83 -6.69 6.45
N VAL A 174 3.74 -6.38 7.37
CA VAL A 174 4.51 -5.13 7.32
C VAL A 174 5.55 -5.22 6.21
N GLU A 175 5.56 -4.24 5.32
CA GLU A 175 6.47 -4.19 4.18
C GLU A 175 7.92 -3.94 4.61
N GLY A 176 8.87 -4.54 3.90
CA GLY A 176 10.29 -4.31 4.16
C GLY A 176 10.70 -2.84 4.03
N GLY A 177 10.08 -2.09 3.11
CA GLY A 177 10.28 -0.65 2.98
C GLY A 177 9.87 0.14 4.23
N GLN A 178 8.81 -0.28 4.92
CA GLN A 178 8.41 0.35 6.18
C GLN A 178 9.44 0.08 7.27
N LEU A 179 9.87 -1.18 7.44
CA LEU A 179 10.91 -1.58 8.40
C LEU A 179 12.25 -0.86 8.14
N LEU A 180 12.61 -0.66 6.87
CA LEU A 180 13.76 0.16 6.47
C LEU A 180 13.58 1.62 6.92
N GLY A 181 12.39 2.19 6.70
CA GLY A 181 12.04 3.53 7.15
C GLY A 181 12.16 3.70 8.67
N GLU A 182 11.60 2.76 9.45
CA GLU A 182 11.70 2.74 10.91
C GLU A 182 13.16 2.70 11.38
N ALA A 183 14.01 1.91 10.73
CA ALA A 183 15.44 1.86 11.05
C ALA A 183 16.18 3.17 10.75
N ILE A 184 15.83 3.85 9.66
CA ILE A 184 16.36 5.18 9.32
C ILE A 184 15.97 6.18 10.41
N VAL A 185 14.70 6.22 10.83
CA VAL A 185 14.23 7.15 11.88
C VAL A 185 14.89 6.83 13.22
N ALA A 186 14.99 5.56 13.62
CA ALA A 186 15.66 5.14 14.85
C ALA A 186 17.13 5.60 14.89
N ALA A 187 17.84 5.41 13.78
CA ALA A 187 19.24 5.83 13.66
C ALA A 187 19.37 7.36 13.68
N SER A 188 18.48 8.09 12.99
CA SER A 188 18.43 9.56 13.04
C SER A 188 18.18 10.09 14.45
N LYS A 189 17.24 9.51 15.20
CA LYS A 189 16.99 9.86 16.61
C LYS A 189 18.20 9.56 17.51
N THR A 190 19.00 8.55 17.16
CA THR A 190 20.26 8.19 17.87
C THR A 190 21.43 9.15 17.55
N PHE A 191 21.40 9.78 16.38
CA PHE A 191 22.42 10.71 15.88
C PHE A 191 21.81 12.07 15.45
N PRO A 192 21.18 12.84 16.35
CA PRO A 192 20.35 14.00 15.98
C PRO A 192 21.12 15.16 15.32
N ALA A 193 22.45 15.20 15.46
CA ALA A 193 23.32 16.18 14.81
C ALA A 193 23.87 15.72 13.44
N GLN A 194 23.45 14.54 12.99
CA GLN A 194 23.92 13.90 11.76
C GLN A 194 22.71 13.47 10.92
N ARG A 195 22.89 13.43 9.60
CA ARG A 195 21.90 12.83 8.69
C ARG A 195 22.30 11.39 8.41
N VAL A 196 21.33 10.53 8.15
CA VAL A 196 21.59 9.19 7.62
C VAL A 196 22.04 9.33 6.16
N THR A 197 23.17 8.72 5.81
CA THR A 197 23.71 8.72 4.45
C THR A 197 23.43 7.42 3.70
N SER A 198 23.30 6.31 4.42
CA SER A 198 22.92 5.02 3.82
C SER A 198 22.37 4.04 4.85
N ALA A 199 21.55 3.10 4.40
CA ALA A 199 21.07 1.98 5.19
C ALA A 199 21.06 0.69 4.36
N SER A 200 21.42 -0.44 4.97
CA SER A 200 21.37 -1.78 4.38
C SER A 200 20.65 -2.72 5.33
N MET A 201 19.47 -3.21 4.94
CA MET A 201 18.60 -4.05 5.77
C MET A 201 18.33 -5.39 5.09
N ILE A 202 18.38 -6.47 5.87
CA ILE A 202 17.83 -7.78 5.51
C ILE A 202 16.47 -7.98 6.19
N PHE A 203 15.55 -8.66 5.50
CA PHE A 203 14.22 -8.99 6.01
C PHE A 203 14.14 -10.50 6.18
N THR A 204 14.22 -10.95 7.43
CA THR A 204 14.33 -12.39 7.76
C THR A 204 12.97 -13.06 7.85
N LYS A 205 11.94 -12.31 8.25
CA LYS A 205 10.56 -12.79 8.40
C LYS A 205 9.60 -11.62 8.45
N ALA A 206 8.38 -11.80 7.91
CA ALA A 206 7.31 -10.82 8.05
C ALA A 206 7.05 -10.46 9.52
N ALA A 207 6.87 -9.17 9.77
CA ALA A 207 6.14 -8.65 10.92
C ALA A 207 4.65 -8.52 10.56
N SER A 208 3.77 -8.56 11.57
CA SER A 208 2.33 -8.32 11.43
C SER A 208 1.97 -6.90 11.86
N PHE A 209 0.84 -6.39 11.39
CA PHE A 209 0.28 -5.09 11.77
C PHE A 209 -0.44 -5.11 13.13
N ASP A 210 -0.78 -6.30 13.64
CA ASP A 210 -1.54 -6.46 14.91
C ASP A 210 -0.79 -6.00 16.16
N ALA A 211 0.54 -5.91 16.10
CA ALA A 211 1.38 -5.63 17.25
C ALA A 211 2.54 -4.69 16.91
N PRO A 212 3.00 -3.89 17.88
CA PRO A 212 4.18 -3.03 17.71
C PRO A 212 5.43 -3.83 17.35
N VAL A 213 6.41 -3.16 16.76
CA VAL A 213 7.76 -3.69 16.56
C VAL A 213 8.73 -3.01 17.51
N ASP A 214 9.67 -3.78 18.06
CA ASP A 214 10.72 -3.29 18.94
C ASP A 214 12.02 -3.16 18.15
N LEU A 215 12.64 -1.99 18.21
CA LEU A 215 13.90 -1.69 17.56
C LEU A 215 15.02 -1.50 18.58
N THR A 216 16.18 -2.07 18.29
CA THR A 216 17.43 -1.79 19.02
C THR A 216 18.44 -1.18 18.06
N VAL A 217 19.08 -0.09 18.48
CA VAL A 217 20.15 0.61 17.76
C VAL A 217 21.45 0.46 18.55
N ASP A 218 22.29 -0.46 18.09
CA ASP A 218 23.61 -0.72 18.67
C ASP A 218 24.65 0.16 17.97
N VAL A 219 25.13 1.19 18.68
CA VAL A 219 26.12 2.13 18.13
C VAL A 219 27.48 1.44 17.97
N LEU A 220 27.88 1.20 16.72
CA LEU A 220 29.18 0.59 16.37
C LEU A 220 30.31 1.61 16.48
N ARG A 221 30.06 2.85 16.06
CA ARG A 221 31.01 3.96 16.12
C ARG A 221 30.27 5.28 16.23
N ARG A 222 30.72 6.13 17.16
CA ARG A 222 30.27 7.53 17.26
C ARG A 222 31.46 8.45 17.04
N GLY A 223 31.44 9.15 15.92
CA GLY A 223 32.47 10.13 15.56
C GLY A 223 31.88 11.52 15.37
N LYS A 224 32.75 12.54 15.34
CA LYS A 224 32.33 13.93 15.04
C LYS A 224 31.72 14.05 13.65
N SER A 225 32.40 13.46 12.65
CA SER A 225 31.99 13.56 11.24
C SER A 225 31.14 12.38 10.78
N PHE A 226 31.42 11.17 11.26
CA PHE A 226 30.74 9.96 10.83
C PHE A 226 30.37 9.09 12.03
N SER A 227 29.19 8.48 11.97
CA SER A 227 28.74 7.46 12.89
C SER A 227 28.15 6.27 12.13
N SER A 228 28.12 5.12 12.81
CA SER A 228 27.52 3.91 12.28
C SER A 228 26.83 3.14 13.40
N ALA A 229 25.70 2.51 13.09
CA ALA A 229 24.96 1.67 14.01
C ALA A 229 24.46 0.39 13.33
N GLU A 230 24.33 -0.68 14.10
CA GLU A 230 23.50 -1.82 13.75
C GLU A 230 22.09 -1.54 14.24
N VAL A 231 21.08 -1.83 13.41
CA VAL A 231 19.67 -1.76 13.80
C VAL A 231 19.07 -3.15 13.72
N ARG A 232 18.36 -3.57 14.76
CA ARG A 232 17.60 -4.82 14.81
C ARG A 232 16.16 -4.52 15.09
N ILE A 233 15.26 -5.13 14.32
CA ILE A 233 13.81 -5.03 14.50
C ILE A 233 13.28 -6.40 14.87
N THR A 234 12.58 -6.45 16.00
CA THR A 234 11.98 -7.66 16.55
C THR A 234 10.50 -7.47 16.79
N GLN A 235 9.74 -8.56 16.74
CA GLN A 235 8.32 -8.56 17.09
C GLN A 235 8.02 -9.84 17.87
N HIS A 236 7.48 -9.69 19.07
CA HIS A 236 7.32 -10.77 20.05
C HIS A 236 8.63 -11.52 20.32
N GLY A 237 9.73 -10.77 20.49
CA GLY A 237 11.06 -11.30 20.77
C GLY A 237 11.72 -12.07 19.61
N LYS A 238 11.12 -12.09 18.42
CA LYS A 238 11.67 -12.76 17.22
C LYS A 238 12.18 -11.74 16.22
N LEU A 239 13.36 -11.97 15.68
CA LEU A 239 13.98 -11.12 14.65
C LEU A 239 13.12 -11.08 13.38
N ARG A 240 12.87 -9.87 12.88
CA ARG A 240 12.14 -9.58 11.64
C ARG A 240 13.05 -8.96 10.60
N SER A 241 13.92 -8.05 11.06
CA SER A 241 14.87 -7.36 10.21
C SER A 241 16.14 -7.00 10.97
N ALA A 242 17.27 -6.93 10.28
CA ALA A 242 18.50 -6.39 10.81
C ALA A 242 19.31 -5.68 9.74
N GLY A 243 20.15 -4.74 10.12
CA GLY A 243 20.97 -4.02 9.16
C GLY A 243 21.95 -3.03 9.76
N ILE A 244 22.62 -2.30 8.89
CA ILE A 244 23.62 -1.29 9.25
C ILE A 244 23.18 0.05 8.66
N VAL A 245 23.32 1.10 9.46
CA VAL A 245 23.07 2.49 9.07
C VAL A 245 24.34 3.31 9.23
N LEU A 246 24.62 4.16 8.24
CA LEU A 246 25.70 5.14 8.27
C LEU A 246 25.12 6.55 8.35
N ALA A 247 25.77 7.42 9.11
CA ALA A 247 25.38 8.80 9.27
C ALA A 247 26.58 9.75 9.23
N ASP A 248 26.37 10.98 8.78
CA ASP A 248 27.40 12.02 8.73
C ASP A 248 26.91 13.39 9.23
N SER A 249 27.84 14.28 9.56
CA SER A 249 27.53 15.67 9.93
C SER A 249 27.33 16.60 8.72
N GLY A 250 27.30 16.05 7.51
CA GLY A 250 27.39 16.79 6.25
C GLY A 250 28.76 17.42 5.97
N ALA A 251 28.94 17.84 4.72
CA ALA A 251 30.08 18.61 4.24
C ALA A 251 29.68 19.43 3.01
N ARG A 252 30.48 20.45 2.67
CA ARG A 252 30.36 21.13 1.36
C ARG A 252 31.02 20.28 0.27
N ASP A 253 30.49 20.37 -0.93
CA ASP A 253 31.07 19.71 -2.10
C ASP A 253 32.50 20.22 -2.34
N VAL A 254 33.46 19.30 -2.34
CA VAL A 254 34.82 19.53 -2.88
C VAL A 254 34.85 19.16 -4.37
N ILE A 255 34.08 18.12 -4.74
CA ILE A 255 33.84 17.65 -6.10
C ILE A 255 32.36 17.25 -6.22
N ARG A 256 31.78 17.37 -7.42
CA ARG A 256 30.42 16.92 -7.71
C ARG A 256 30.36 16.33 -9.11
N ALA A 257 29.83 15.11 -9.19
CA ALA A 257 29.47 14.44 -10.44
C ALA A 257 28.28 13.54 -10.13
N THR A 258 27.29 13.48 -11.03
CA THR A 258 26.07 12.70 -10.82
C THR A 258 25.70 11.96 -12.11
N GLU A 259 25.00 10.84 -11.96
CA GLU A 259 24.24 10.24 -13.06
C GLU A 259 23.10 11.19 -13.45
N GLY A 260 22.78 11.27 -14.74
CA GLY A 260 21.66 12.08 -15.24
C GLY A 260 20.34 11.34 -15.09
N MET A 261 19.25 12.09 -14.86
CA MET A 261 17.90 11.55 -14.93
C MET A 261 17.64 11.00 -16.34
N PRO A 262 17.06 9.79 -16.50
CA PRO A 262 16.74 9.26 -17.81
C PRO A 262 15.65 10.10 -18.50
N ASP A 263 15.68 10.11 -19.83
CA ASP A 263 14.65 10.75 -20.65
C ASP A 263 13.40 9.87 -20.69
N VAL A 264 12.43 10.18 -19.82
CA VAL A 264 11.15 9.48 -19.71
C VAL A 264 10.01 10.50 -19.62
N PRO A 265 8.78 10.11 -20.00
CA PRO A 265 7.60 10.95 -19.78
C PRO A 265 7.52 11.51 -18.36
N GLY A 266 7.29 12.81 -18.25
CA GLY A 266 7.06 13.48 -16.98
C GLY A 266 5.75 13.04 -16.32
N PRO A 267 5.50 13.46 -15.06
CA PRO A 267 4.35 12.99 -14.29
C PRO A 267 3.00 13.27 -14.97
N ASP A 268 2.87 14.37 -15.71
CA ASP A 268 1.63 14.75 -16.41
C ASP A 268 1.28 13.83 -17.60
N ALA A 269 2.28 13.15 -18.17
CA ALA A 269 2.10 12.18 -19.25
C ALA A 269 2.10 10.72 -18.76
N ALA A 270 2.50 10.48 -17.50
CA ALA A 270 2.49 9.17 -16.89
C ALA A 270 1.07 8.75 -16.47
N VAL A 271 0.81 7.45 -16.41
CA VAL A 271 -0.52 6.89 -16.16
C VAL A 271 -0.77 6.79 -14.66
N ALA A 272 -1.87 7.37 -14.17
CA ALA A 272 -2.25 7.27 -12.76
C ALA A 272 -2.41 5.80 -12.34
N PHE A 273 -1.80 5.45 -11.21
CA PHE A 273 -1.87 4.12 -10.62
C PHE A 273 -2.61 4.18 -9.28
N PRO A 274 -3.87 3.74 -9.23
CA PRO A 274 -4.69 3.82 -8.01
C PRO A 274 -4.40 2.69 -7.01
N GLY A 275 -3.38 1.86 -7.22
CA GLY A 275 -3.11 0.68 -6.39
C GLY A 275 -2.57 1.01 -4.99
N PHE A 276 -2.28 -0.07 -4.23
CA PHE A 276 -1.73 -0.05 -2.86
C PHE A 276 -2.61 0.57 -1.76
N GLY A 277 -3.83 1.04 -2.06
CA GLY A 277 -4.86 1.31 -1.05
C GLY A 277 -4.47 2.32 0.04
N MET A 278 -3.75 3.40 -0.33
CA MET A 278 -3.32 4.44 0.61
C MET A 278 -3.63 5.84 0.06
N THR A 279 -4.47 6.61 0.74
CA THR A 279 -4.74 8.02 0.42
C THR A 279 -3.58 8.93 0.83
N GLY A 280 -3.54 10.17 0.35
CA GLY A 280 -2.43 11.10 0.63
C GLY A 280 -1.13 10.79 -0.13
N ARG A 281 -1.13 9.81 -1.05
CA ARG A 281 -0.02 9.51 -1.96
C ARG A 281 -0.54 9.38 -3.39
N GLU A 282 0.17 9.99 -4.33
CA GLU A 282 -0.09 9.85 -5.75
C GLU A 282 1.06 9.07 -6.40
N ILE A 283 0.69 8.07 -7.21
CA ILE A 283 1.62 7.28 -8.01
C ILE A 283 1.20 7.37 -9.48
N ARG A 284 2.18 7.62 -10.35
CA ARG A 284 1.98 7.54 -11.80
C ARG A 284 3.06 6.69 -12.43
N VAL A 285 2.65 5.72 -13.24
CA VAL A 285 3.53 4.75 -13.88
C VAL A 285 3.80 5.20 -15.30
N VAL A 286 5.09 5.33 -15.64
CA VAL A 286 5.52 5.66 -16.99
C VAL A 286 5.16 4.51 -17.95
N ASP A 287 4.61 4.85 -19.11
CA ASP A 287 4.20 3.92 -20.18
C ASP A 287 3.23 2.80 -19.76
N ALA A 288 2.53 2.98 -18.62
CA ALA A 288 1.75 1.91 -17.97
C ALA A 288 2.55 0.59 -17.88
N ALA A 289 3.84 0.69 -17.52
CA ALA A 289 4.77 -0.43 -17.41
C ALA A 289 4.42 -1.44 -16.29
N TYR A 290 3.61 -1.03 -15.32
CA TYR A 290 3.07 -1.85 -14.25
C TYR A 290 1.62 -2.19 -14.60
N ASP A 291 1.41 -3.36 -15.19
CA ASP A 291 0.14 -3.78 -15.77
C ASP A 291 -0.25 -5.17 -15.21
N PRO A 292 -1.53 -5.39 -14.88
CA PRO A 292 -2.00 -6.70 -14.42
C PRO A 292 -2.00 -7.77 -15.52
N ASP A 293 -2.01 -7.41 -16.81
CA ASP A 293 -1.97 -8.37 -17.92
C ASP A 293 -0.61 -9.10 -17.98
N PRO A 294 -0.57 -10.41 -17.66
CA PRO A 294 0.67 -11.18 -17.66
C PRO A 294 1.27 -11.38 -19.06
N ASP A 295 0.53 -11.05 -20.12
CA ASP A 295 1.01 -11.12 -21.50
C ASP A 295 1.57 -9.77 -22.01
N ARG A 296 1.41 -8.69 -21.24
CA ARG A 296 1.99 -7.37 -21.54
C ARG A 296 3.47 -7.32 -21.14
N ILE A 297 4.31 -7.92 -22.00
CA ILE A 297 5.75 -7.98 -21.79
C ILE A 297 6.47 -6.65 -22.08
N GLY A 298 7.67 -6.49 -21.52
CA GLY A 298 8.52 -5.33 -21.76
C GLY A 298 9.94 -5.48 -21.22
N PRO A 299 10.78 -4.44 -21.33
CA PRO A 299 12.09 -4.44 -20.70
C PRO A 299 11.96 -4.59 -19.17
N PRO A 300 12.99 -5.09 -18.48
CA PRO A 300 12.95 -5.32 -17.03
C PRO A 300 13.12 -4.02 -16.24
N VAL A 301 12.37 -2.98 -16.63
CA VAL A 301 12.46 -1.63 -16.07
C VAL A 301 11.06 -1.15 -15.72
N ILE A 302 10.86 -0.55 -14.55
CA ILE A 302 9.63 0.19 -14.22
C ILE A 302 10.02 1.57 -13.71
N ASN A 303 9.52 2.60 -14.38
CA ASN A 303 9.71 3.98 -13.96
C ASN A 303 8.40 4.51 -13.38
N VAL A 304 8.46 5.08 -12.18
CA VAL A 304 7.28 5.62 -11.50
C VAL A 304 7.56 6.99 -10.93
N TRP A 305 6.59 7.87 -11.07
CA TRP A 305 6.53 9.14 -10.36
C TRP A 305 5.72 8.93 -9.08
N VAL A 306 6.28 9.37 -7.96
CA VAL A 306 5.63 9.30 -6.64
C VAL A 306 5.70 10.67 -5.98
N ARG A 307 4.60 11.10 -5.37
CA ARG A 307 4.58 12.23 -4.44
C ARG A 307 3.54 12.00 -3.34
N PHE A 308 3.74 12.65 -2.21
CA PHE A 308 2.74 12.72 -1.14
C PHE A 308 1.97 14.04 -1.22
N ARG A 309 0.76 14.08 -0.66
CA ARG A 309 -0.03 15.31 -0.58
C ARG A 309 0.70 16.38 0.22
N GLU A 310 1.32 15.97 1.31
CA GLU A 310 2.06 16.83 2.23
C GLU A 310 3.34 16.11 2.68
N GLY A 311 4.41 16.87 2.92
CA GLY A 311 5.69 16.36 3.38
C GLY A 311 5.96 16.71 4.84
N PRO A 312 6.48 15.79 5.67
CA PRO A 312 6.88 16.12 7.04
C PRO A 312 8.06 17.10 7.03
N ARG A 313 8.09 18.02 8.00
CA ARG A 313 9.24 18.93 8.18
C ARG A 313 10.51 18.20 8.65
N ASP A 314 10.34 17.06 9.30
CA ASP A 314 11.44 16.22 9.78
C ASP A 314 12.14 15.53 8.61
N ARG A 315 13.44 15.81 8.45
CA ARG A 315 14.25 15.24 7.35
C ARG A 315 14.38 13.72 7.42
N SER A 316 14.40 13.14 8.62
CA SER A 316 14.49 11.70 8.78
C SER A 316 13.21 11.01 8.32
N LEU A 317 12.04 11.61 8.57
CA LEU A 317 10.77 11.12 8.05
C LEU A 317 10.69 11.26 6.52
N GLN A 318 11.22 12.36 5.94
CA GLN A 318 11.29 12.47 4.48
C GLN A 318 12.19 11.38 3.86
N ALA A 319 13.36 11.14 4.43
CA ALA A 319 14.26 10.08 3.99
C ALA A 319 13.63 8.68 4.14
N ALA A 320 12.89 8.45 5.23
CA ALA A 320 12.21 7.19 5.48
C ALA A 320 11.03 6.94 4.52
N LEU A 321 10.21 7.96 4.23
CA LEU A 321 9.13 7.88 3.24
C LEU A 321 9.67 7.66 1.81
N LEU A 322 10.79 8.32 1.47
CA LEU A 322 11.49 8.06 0.21
C LEU A 322 11.94 6.59 0.15
N ALA A 323 12.58 6.09 1.21
CA ALA A 323 13.08 4.72 1.29
C ALA A 323 11.96 3.68 1.24
N GLN A 324 10.81 3.93 1.86
CA GLN A 324 9.66 3.00 1.88
C GLN A 324 9.24 2.60 0.47
N SER A 325 9.21 3.57 -0.46
CA SER A 325 8.78 3.33 -1.84
C SER A 325 9.74 2.44 -2.64
N THR A 326 11.01 2.29 -2.24
CA THR A 326 12.04 1.55 -3.00
C THR A 326 11.79 0.04 -3.12
N THR A 327 10.96 -0.53 -2.24
CA THR A 327 10.74 -1.98 -2.15
C THR A 327 9.56 -2.51 -2.98
N HIS A 328 8.83 -1.67 -3.71
CA HIS A 328 7.60 -2.07 -4.40
C HIS A 328 7.80 -2.62 -5.82
N TRP A 329 8.88 -2.25 -6.51
CA TRP A 329 8.87 -2.28 -7.98
C TRP A 329 9.74 -3.37 -8.62
N ILE A 330 10.81 -3.80 -7.94
CA ILE A 330 11.85 -4.64 -8.56
C ILE A 330 11.33 -6.04 -8.90
N ILE A 331 10.41 -6.57 -8.10
CA ILE A 331 9.74 -7.85 -8.38
C ILE A 331 8.96 -7.74 -9.68
N ALA A 332 8.04 -6.78 -9.77
CA ALA A 332 7.26 -6.49 -10.97
C ALA A 332 8.15 -6.24 -12.20
N ALA A 333 9.20 -5.42 -12.05
CA ALA A 333 10.15 -5.13 -13.13
C ALA A 333 10.84 -6.41 -13.63
N GLY A 334 11.21 -7.33 -12.73
CA GLY A 334 11.81 -8.62 -13.08
C GLY A 334 10.84 -9.57 -13.80
N MET A 335 9.53 -9.45 -13.59
CA MET A 335 8.53 -10.27 -14.27
C MET A 335 8.26 -9.79 -15.71
N ARG A 336 8.41 -8.49 -16.00
CA ARG A 336 8.05 -7.88 -17.29
C ARG A 336 8.58 -8.60 -18.54
N PRO A 337 9.81 -9.14 -18.59
CA PRO A 337 10.29 -9.82 -19.80
C PRO A 337 9.63 -11.19 -20.06
N HIS A 338 8.85 -11.72 -19.11
CA HIS A 338 8.40 -13.10 -19.11
C HIS A 338 6.89 -13.19 -19.34
N ARG A 339 6.50 -13.66 -20.53
CA ARG A 339 5.10 -13.92 -20.87
C ARG A 339 4.44 -14.87 -19.87
N GLY A 340 3.23 -14.54 -19.42
CA GLY A 340 2.47 -15.33 -18.46
C GLY A 340 2.86 -15.04 -17.01
N PHE A 341 3.75 -14.08 -16.75
CA PHE A 341 4.14 -13.64 -15.41
C PHE A 341 3.80 -12.16 -15.24
N GLY A 342 3.28 -11.80 -14.07
CA GLY A 342 2.89 -10.44 -13.73
C GLY A 342 2.40 -10.37 -12.29
N GLU A 343 2.25 -9.16 -11.76
CA GLU A 343 1.87 -8.93 -10.36
C GLU A 343 0.47 -9.47 -10.03
N ALA A 344 -0.41 -9.62 -11.01
CA ALA A 344 -1.69 -10.32 -10.83
C ALA A 344 -1.53 -11.78 -10.37
N ARG A 345 -0.35 -12.38 -10.54
CA ARG A 345 -0.03 -13.74 -10.10
C ARG A 345 0.69 -13.79 -8.74
N ALA A 346 1.19 -12.64 -8.26
CA ALA A 346 1.87 -12.53 -6.98
C ALA A 346 0.90 -12.87 -5.85
N HIS A 347 1.36 -13.68 -4.89
CA HIS A 347 0.56 -14.20 -3.78
C HIS A 347 -0.68 -15.02 -4.21
N ILE A 348 -0.78 -15.42 -5.48
CA ILE A 348 -1.83 -16.34 -5.95
C ILE A 348 -1.18 -17.63 -6.45
N THR A 349 -0.32 -17.51 -7.46
CA THR A 349 0.44 -18.65 -8.02
C THR A 349 1.94 -18.52 -7.78
N LEU A 350 2.41 -17.33 -7.43
CA LEU A 350 3.81 -17.04 -7.13
C LEU A 350 3.95 -16.55 -5.70
N SER A 351 4.88 -17.13 -4.94
CA SER A 351 5.41 -16.52 -3.73
C SER A 351 6.43 -15.44 -4.11
N THR A 352 6.21 -14.24 -3.60
CA THR A 352 7.05 -13.07 -3.82
C THR A 352 7.39 -12.42 -2.49
N GLY A 353 8.63 -11.93 -2.34
CA GLY A 353 9.05 -11.30 -1.09
C GLY A 353 10.38 -10.58 -1.20
N ILE A 354 10.49 -9.43 -0.53
CA ILE A 354 11.73 -8.66 -0.47
C ILE A 354 12.63 -9.26 0.62
N MET A 355 13.87 -9.58 0.26
CA MET A 355 14.82 -10.21 1.18
C MET A 355 15.87 -9.22 1.71
N LYS A 356 16.26 -8.24 0.87
CA LYS A 356 17.26 -7.23 1.21
C LYS A 356 16.98 -5.93 0.46
N ALA A 357 17.22 -4.81 1.12
CA ALA A 357 17.25 -3.50 0.52
C ALA A 357 18.47 -2.71 1.03
N ASP A 358 19.19 -2.07 0.11
CA ASP A 358 20.27 -1.14 0.38
C ASP A 358 19.91 0.21 -0.24
N ILE A 359 20.12 1.30 0.48
CA ILE A 359 19.88 2.67 -0.02
C ILE A 359 21.01 3.61 0.41
N ALA A 360 21.39 4.51 -0.48
CA ALA A 360 22.26 5.65 -0.21
C ALA A 360 21.55 6.96 -0.61
N PHE A 361 21.65 7.97 0.24
CA PHE A 361 21.08 9.30 0.06
C PHE A 361 22.16 10.27 -0.40
N HIS A 362 21.87 10.98 -1.49
CA HIS A 362 22.82 11.87 -2.19
C HIS A 362 22.41 13.34 -2.10
N ASP A 363 21.12 13.63 -1.94
CA ASP A 363 20.59 14.99 -1.84
C ASP A 363 19.33 15.03 -0.97
N ASP A 364 19.01 16.22 -0.45
CA ASP A 364 17.74 16.46 0.26
C ASP A 364 16.59 16.54 -0.77
N VAL A 365 15.42 16.04 -0.39
CA VAL A 365 14.19 16.08 -1.21
C VAL A 365 13.06 16.80 -0.47
N ASP A 366 12.04 17.19 -1.23
CA ASP A 366 10.70 17.42 -0.72
C ASP A 366 9.81 16.28 -1.24
N ILE A 367 9.31 15.43 -0.34
CA ILE A 367 8.48 14.28 -0.71
C ILE A 367 7.09 14.68 -1.24
N ALA A 368 6.69 15.95 -1.06
CA ALA A 368 5.46 16.49 -1.62
C ALA A 368 5.61 16.89 -3.11
N ASP A 369 6.84 17.07 -3.59
CA ASP A 369 7.11 17.21 -5.03
C ASP A 369 7.34 15.84 -5.67
N TRP A 370 7.23 15.80 -6.99
CA TRP A 370 7.39 14.59 -7.78
C TRP A 370 8.81 14.04 -7.70
N LEU A 371 8.91 12.76 -7.30
CA LEU A 371 10.13 11.96 -7.35
C LEU A 371 9.98 10.85 -8.38
N LEU A 372 10.94 10.75 -9.30
CA LEU A 372 11.03 9.66 -10.26
C LEU A 372 11.87 8.53 -9.67
N TYR A 373 11.24 7.37 -9.47
CA TYR A 373 11.91 6.12 -9.15
C TYR A 373 12.13 5.34 -10.44
N THR A 374 13.40 5.05 -10.72
CA THR A 374 13.81 4.18 -11.83
C THR A 374 14.17 2.83 -11.26
N ASN A 375 13.56 1.75 -11.75
CA ASN A 375 13.70 0.41 -11.18
C ASN A 375 14.12 -0.56 -12.26
N HIS A 376 15.35 -1.04 -12.23
CA HIS A 376 15.90 -1.96 -13.23
C HIS A 376 16.20 -3.32 -12.58
N ALA A 377 15.49 -4.35 -13.01
CA ALA A 377 15.75 -5.73 -12.62
C ALA A 377 16.77 -6.36 -13.57
N PHE A 378 18.06 -6.15 -13.29
CA PHE A 378 19.14 -6.62 -14.17
C PHE A 378 19.39 -8.14 -14.10
N TRP A 379 18.82 -8.85 -13.15
CA TRP A 379 18.96 -10.31 -13.07
C TRP A 379 17.72 -10.98 -12.45
N ALA A 380 17.23 -12.03 -13.09
CA ALA A 380 16.21 -12.92 -12.55
C ALA A 380 16.59 -14.38 -12.84
N GLY A 381 16.51 -15.24 -11.83
CA GLY A 381 16.86 -16.64 -11.96
C GLY A 381 16.97 -17.36 -10.63
N ARG A 382 16.92 -18.69 -10.65
CA ARG A 382 17.06 -19.56 -9.46
C ARG A 382 16.12 -19.17 -8.31
N GLY A 383 14.91 -18.72 -8.65
CA GLY A 383 13.89 -18.31 -7.68
C GLY A 383 14.13 -16.95 -7.02
N LEU A 384 14.93 -16.09 -7.66
CA LEU A 384 15.35 -14.77 -7.18
C LEU A 384 15.27 -13.73 -8.29
N VAL A 385 15.16 -12.47 -7.89
CA VAL A 385 15.35 -11.29 -8.72
C VAL A 385 16.26 -10.30 -8.00
N GLN A 386 17.18 -9.70 -8.74
CA GLN A 386 18.07 -8.65 -8.29
C GLN A 386 17.86 -7.43 -9.18
N GLY A 387 17.77 -6.27 -8.54
CA GLY A 387 17.71 -5.02 -9.26
C GLY A 387 18.31 -3.85 -8.50
N ASP A 388 18.46 -2.75 -9.23
CA ASP A 388 18.95 -1.47 -8.76
C ASP A 388 18.00 -0.34 -9.18
N GLY A 389 18.14 0.80 -8.51
CA GLY A 389 17.32 1.96 -8.82
C GLY A 389 17.94 3.28 -8.41
N ARG A 390 17.41 4.35 -9.01
CA ARG A 390 17.71 5.74 -8.68
C ARG A 390 16.43 6.48 -8.40
N VAL A 391 16.50 7.43 -7.48
CA VAL A 391 15.44 8.40 -7.20
C VAL A 391 15.92 9.76 -7.67
N PHE A 392 15.19 10.36 -8.60
CA PHE A 392 15.45 11.72 -9.09
C PHE A 392 14.34 12.66 -8.65
N THR A 393 14.68 13.89 -8.33
CA THR A 393 13.69 14.97 -8.18
C THR A 393 13.18 15.41 -9.55
N ARG A 394 12.03 16.09 -9.59
CA ARG A 394 11.42 16.59 -10.84
C ARG A 394 12.37 17.43 -11.70
N ASP A 395 13.28 18.18 -11.08
CA ASP A 395 14.32 18.99 -11.73
C ASP A 395 15.57 18.19 -12.18
N GLY A 396 15.59 16.87 -11.96
CA GLY A 396 16.61 15.96 -12.44
C GLY A 396 17.80 15.74 -11.51
N ARG A 397 17.79 16.25 -10.27
CA ARG A 397 18.86 15.95 -9.30
C ARG A 397 18.71 14.51 -8.79
N LEU A 398 19.84 13.81 -8.68
CA LEU A 398 19.89 12.47 -8.10
C LEU A 398 19.79 12.57 -6.57
N ALA A 399 18.67 12.14 -6.02
CA ALA A 399 18.38 12.17 -4.59
C ALA A 399 18.86 10.92 -3.85
N ALA A 400 18.69 9.74 -4.45
CA ALA A 400 19.08 8.48 -3.84
C ALA A 400 19.40 7.40 -4.89
N SER A 401 20.13 6.38 -4.46
CA SER A 401 20.33 5.13 -5.23
C SER A 401 20.12 3.93 -4.32
N TYR A 402 19.59 2.84 -4.84
CA TYR A 402 19.29 1.65 -4.05
C TYR A 402 19.48 0.35 -4.83
N THR A 403 19.59 -0.76 -4.10
CA THR A 403 19.51 -2.12 -4.64
C THR A 403 18.54 -2.95 -3.84
N VAL A 404 17.85 -3.85 -4.52
CA VAL A 404 16.90 -4.77 -3.90
C VAL A 404 17.19 -6.19 -4.37
N GLN A 405 17.20 -7.12 -3.41
CA GLN A 405 17.14 -8.54 -3.67
C GLN A 405 15.81 -9.08 -3.20
N ALA A 406 15.13 -9.82 -4.08
CA ALA A 406 13.84 -10.39 -3.78
C ALA A 406 13.74 -11.84 -4.29
N MET A 407 12.76 -12.56 -3.77
CA MET A 407 12.39 -13.89 -4.23
C MET A 407 11.16 -13.84 -5.13
N ILE A 408 11.17 -14.71 -6.14
CA ILE A 408 10.02 -15.04 -6.99
C ILE A 408 10.06 -16.55 -7.16
N ARG A 409 9.09 -17.27 -6.60
CA ARG A 409 9.04 -18.74 -6.61
C ARG A 409 7.62 -19.23 -6.84
N ASP A 410 7.47 -20.40 -7.44
CA ASP A 410 6.18 -21.09 -7.40
C ASP A 410 5.87 -21.51 -5.96
N PHE A 411 4.58 -21.54 -5.61
CA PHE A 411 4.17 -22.17 -4.35
C PHE A 411 4.46 -23.68 -4.41
N ALA A 412 5.03 -24.23 -3.33
CA ALA A 412 5.32 -25.66 -3.24
C ALA A 412 4.04 -26.53 -3.19
N ALA A 413 2.92 -25.95 -2.76
CA ALA A 413 1.56 -26.47 -2.85
C ALA A 413 0.58 -25.29 -2.85
N ASP A 414 -0.64 -25.48 -3.38
CA ASP A 414 -1.68 -24.45 -3.44
C ASP A 414 -1.92 -23.81 -2.05
N PRO A 415 -1.76 -22.48 -1.86
CA PRO A 415 -2.00 -21.81 -0.58
C PRO A 415 -3.35 -22.14 0.06
N ALA A 416 -4.39 -22.32 -0.75
CA ALA A 416 -5.72 -22.70 -0.31
C ALA A 416 -5.75 -24.12 0.31
N ALA A 417 -4.89 -25.02 -0.15
CA ALA A 417 -4.78 -26.39 0.37
C ALA A 417 -4.01 -26.50 1.69
N ILE A 418 -3.27 -25.45 2.10
CA ILE A 418 -2.49 -25.41 3.35
C ILE A 418 -3.19 -24.53 4.41
N GLY A 419 -4.37 -23.97 4.11
CA GLY A 419 -5.12 -23.11 5.03
C GLY A 419 -4.49 -21.74 5.26
N HIS A 420 -3.60 -21.30 4.37
CA HIS A 420 -3.02 -19.95 4.39
C HIS A 420 -3.84 -19.02 3.51
N ASP A 421 -4.07 -17.78 3.96
CA ASP A 421 -4.57 -16.74 3.07
C ASP A 421 -3.52 -16.51 1.97
N SER A 422 -3.90 -16.85 0.73
CA SER A 422 -3.12 -16.63 -0.49
C SER A 422 -2.38 -15.28 -0.47
N ARG A 423 -3.04 -14.20 -0.02
CA ARG A 423 -2.54 -12.81 -0.02
C ARG A 423 -1.38 -12.53 0.94
N THR A 424 -1.16 -13.44 1.90
CA THR A 424 -0.11 -13.33 2.93
C THR A 424 0.94 -14.44 2.83
N ALA A 425 0.75 -15.38 1.91
CA ALA A 425 1.66 -16.48 1.71
C ALA A 425 2.96 -15.98 1.06
N MET A 426 4.06 -16.04 1.83
CA MET A 426 5.45 -15.92 1.38
C MET A 426 6.13 -17.28 1.45
#